data_AF-A0AAN9MCK4-F1
#
_entry.id   AF-A0AAN9MCK4-F1
#
_cell.length_a   1.000
_cell.length_b   1.000
_cell.length_c   1.000
_cell.angle_alpha   90.00
_cell.angle_beta   90.00
_cell.angle_gamma   90.00
#
_symmetry.space_group_name_H-M   'P 1'
#
loop_
_entity.id
_entity.type
_entity.pdbx_description
1 polymer ?
#
loop_
_entity_poly.entity_id
_entity_poly.type
_entity_poly.pdbx_seq_one_letter_code
_entity_poly.pdbx_strand_id
1 'polypeptide(L)'
;MALLKSLLAPTTKPSLSLFRHNVCMNNAPETENKVHSGPMSHDPARKKVTLIQLSQMYRKSKPITMTTAYDYPSAMHVDEAGIDIILVGDSASMVVHGHNTTLPLTIEEMLVHCRSVARGAKRPLLVGDLPFGTYESSSNQAVDTSARFLKEGEMDAIKLEGGSPSRVIAAKAIVEAGIAVMGHVGLTPQSISVLGGFRPQGKNVAGAIKVVETAMALQEAGCFSIVLECVPAPVAAAVTAALQIPTIGVGAGPFCSGQALVYHDLVGMSQHPHHAKVTPKFCKQYARVGDVINNALVEYKEDVINGSFPDTDHSPYKISQTDVYSFLNELQRLGLDQAASAAYEAVENMDTSNAPIKLQRLNHYSDPKETPRMKMSFVRPLITRRGFSTSSENLIASVLFERLPVVIPKVDPVVYAFQEFSFRWRQQYQRRYPDEFLDKSDARGKGDYQIDYVPAPRITEADKNNDRRSLQRALDRRLYLLLFGDAYGAPSGKPVWHFPEKVYESEDTMRKCAESALKSVLGDLSNTYFVGNAPMAHMVIQPTEDQSGSNSLKRFFFKSQVIAKNKFNIGKCEDFVWVTKDELMEYFPEQTEFFSKMIIS
;
A
#
# COMPACT_ATOMS: atom_id res chain seq x y z
N MET A 1 -53.59 30.48 -17.33
CA MET A 1 -54.32 31.21 -18.41
C MET A 1 -53.29 31.97 -19.24
N ALA A 2 -53.50 32.12 -20.57
CA ALA A 2 -52.76 32.96 -21.55
C ALA A 2 -51.22 33.09 -21.39
N LEU A 3 -50.33 32.57 -22.25
CA LEU A 3 -50.44 31.91 -23.56
C LEU A 3 -50.81 32.82 -24.76
N LEU A 4 -49.80 33.39 -25.43
CA LEU A 4 -49.42 33.25 -26.87
C LEU A 4 -48.09 34.02 -27.10
N LYS A 5 -47.02 33.43 -27.67
CA LYS A 5 -46.67 33.24 -29.11
C LYS A 5 -46.43 34.55 -29.89
N SER A 6 -45.43 34.69 -30.77
CA SER A 6 -44.23 33.86 -31.15
C SER A 6 -43.32 34.74 -32.06
N LEU A 7 -42.31 34.33 -32.87
CA LEU A 7 -41.78 33.04 -33.40
C LEU A 7 -40.33 33.30 -33.95
N LEU A 8 -39.68 32.26 -34.50
CA LEU A 8 -38.46 32.25 -35.35
C LEU A 8 -37.07 32.55 -34.74
N ALA A 9 -36.13 31.64 -35.03
CA ALA A 9 -34.68 31.83 -35.12
C ALA A 9 -34.24 31.37 -36.55
N PRO A 10 -32.98 31.54 -37.04
CA PRO A 10 -31.91 30.62 -36.62
C PRO A 10 -30.42 31.09 -36.70
N THR A 11 -29.55 30.34 -36.02
CA THR A 11 -28.15 29.93 -36.38
C THR A 11 -26.94 30.91 -36.55
N THR A 12 -25.80 30.41 -36.04
CA THR A 12 -24.39 30.48 -36.50
C THR A 12 -23.50 31.74 -36.33
N LYS A 13 -22.41 31.52 -35.56
CA LYS A 13 -21.03 32.05 -35.73
C LYS A 13 -20.21 31.08 -36.63
N PRO A 14 -18.92 31.29 -37.01
CA PRO A 14 -17.95 32.32 -36.55
C PRO A 14 -17.16 33.06 -37.68
N SER A 15 -16.22 33.92 -37.28
CA SER A 15 -15.11 34.43 -38.11
C SER A 15 -13.83 34.61 -37.27
N LEU A 16 -12.66 34.57 -37.90
CA LEU A 16 -11.34 34.66 -37.24
C LEU A 16 -10.75 36.08 -37.29
N SER A 17 -10.05 36.47 -36.21
CA SER A 17 -8.78 37.23 -36.25
C SER A 17 -8.16 37.26 -34.84
N LEU A 18 -7.03 36.59 -34.57
CA LEU A 18 -5.67 37.10 -34.78
C LEU A 18 -5.34 38.39 -33.99
N PHE A 19 -4.77 38.21 -32.79
CA PHE A 19 -3.84 39.17 -32.18
C PHE A 19 -2.63 38.42 -31.62
N ARG A 20 -1.42 38.97 -31.87
CA ARG A 20 -0.13 38.39 -31.45
C ARG A 20 0.13 38.66 -29.97
N HIS A 21 0.87 37.77 -29.31
CA HIS A 21 1.77 38.12 -28.21
C HIS A 21 3.14 37.48 -28.48
N ASN A 22 4.21 38.14 -28.02
CA ASN A 22 5.58 37.77 -28.36
C ASN A 22 6.08 36.62 -27.47
N VAL A 23 6.62 35.56 -28.07
CA VAL A 23 7.38 34.53 -27.37
C VAL A 23 8.87 34.91 -27.42
N CYS A 24 9.51 35.00 -26.27
CA CYS A 24 10.96 35.18 -26.19
C CYS A 24 11.65 33.82 -26.33
N MET A 25 12.46 33.63 -27.38
CA MET A 25 13.23 32.40 -27.57
C MET A 25 14.43 32.36 -26.62
N ASN A 26 14.33 31.57 -25.56
CA ASN A 26 15.49 31.11 -24.80
C ASN A 26 16.00 29.81 -25.42
N ASN A 27 17.01 29.90 -26.28
CA ASN A 27 17.72 28.73 -26.78
C ASN A 27 18.53 28.08 -25.64
N ALA A 28 18.03 26.96 -25.12
CA ALA A 28 18.81 25.99 -24.37
C ALA A 28 19.02 24.75 -25.26
N PRO A 29 20.21 24.10 -25.25
CA PRO A 29 20.47 22.94 -26.09
C PRO A 29 19.57 21.77 -25.70
N GLU A 30 19.02 21.09 -26.69
CA GLU A 30 18.10 19.98 -26.51
C GLU A 30 18.82 18.77 -25.89
N THR A 31 18.28 18.25 -24.78
CA THR A 31 18.81 17.02 -24.18
C THR A 31 18.12 15.80 -24.78
N GLU A 32 18.58 15.35 -25.96
CA GLU A 32 18.07 14.20 -26.74
C GLU A 32 18.03 12.83 -26.02
N ASN A 33 18.30 12.78 -24.70
CA ASN A 33 18.36 11.56 -23.90
C ASN A 33 17.59 11.66 -22.57
N LYS A 34 16.40 12.27 -22.57
CA LYS A 34 15.49 12.29 -21.41
C LYS A 34 14.08 11.83 -21.76
N VAL A 35 13.76 10.59 -21.39
CA VAL A 35 12.41 10.00 -21.54
C VAL A 35 11.35 10.75 -20.73
N HIS A 36 11.71 11.33 -19.58
CA HIS A 36 10.86 12.21 -18.79
C HIS A 36 11.62 13.43 -18.25
N SER A 37 11.02 14.60 -18.39
CA SER A 37 11.30 15.77 -17.56
C SER A 37 10.50 15.68 -16.25
N GLY A 38 11.17 15.74 -15.10
CA GLY A 38 10.50 15.90 -13.81
C GLY A 38 9.71 17.23 -13.73
N PRO A 39 8.76 17.36 -12.78
CA PRO A 39 7.90 18.54 -12.67
C PRO A 39 8.71 19.83 -12.50
N MET A 40 8.36 20.85 -13.29
CA MET A 40 9.06 22.14 -13.28
C MET A 40 8.82 22.92 -11.97
N SER A 41 9.78 23.79 -11.64
CA SER A 41 9.73 24.64 -10.43
C SER A 41 8.51 25.56 -10.41
N HIS A 42 7.81 25.61 -9.27
CA HIS A 42 6.56 26.34 -9.08
C HIS A 42 6.64 27.85 -9.34
N ASP A 43 5.51 28.42 -9.77
CA ASP A 43 5.22 29.85 -9.77
C ASP A 43 5.18 30.43 -8.34
N PRO A 44 6.04 31.42 -7.99
CA PRO A 44 6.06 32.05 -6.67
C PRO A 44 4.79 32.81 -6.28
N ALA A 45 3.86 33.08 -7.20
CA ALA A 45 2.64 33.84 -6.91
C ALA A 45 1.58 33.04 -6.13
N ARG A 46 1.58 31.70 -6.22
CA ARG A 46 0.55 30.84 -5.59
C ARG A 46 0.80 30.59 -4.10
N LYS A 47 0.45 31.57 -3.27
CA LYS A 47 0.49 31.46 -1.80
C LYS A 47 -0.48 30.39 -1.28
N LYS A 48 -0.02 29.62 -0.29
CA LYS A 48 -0.81 28.67 0.51
C LYS A 48 -2.10 29.30 1.05
N VAL A 49 -3.20 28.56 1.01
CA VAL A 49 -4.49 28.91 1.62
C VAL A 49 -4.47 28.57 3.11
N THR A 50 -4.91 29.53 3.91
CA THR A 50 -4.91 29.48 5.38
C THR A 50 -6.32 29.69 5.94
N LEU A 51 -6.53 29.30 7.20
CA LEU A 51 -7.77 29.54 7.94
C LEU A 51 -8.18 31.02 7.95
N ILE A 52 -7.19 31.93 8.01
CA ILE A 52 -7.41 33.38 7.94
C ILE A 52 -8.01 33.79 6.59
N GLN A 53 -7.51 33.24 5.48
CA GLN A 53 -8.07 33.50 4.15
C GLN A 53 -9.47 32.89 3.99
N LEU A 54 -9.73 31.68 4.50
CA LEU A 54 -11.07 31.08 4.49
C LEU A 54 -12.07 31.94 5.31
N SER A 55 -11.67 32.42 6.49
CA SER A 55 -12.48 33.35 7.29
C SER A 55 -12.73 34.69 6.57
N GLN A 56 -11.73 35.23 5.85
CA GLN A 56 -11.89 36.42 5.01
C GLN A 56 -12.81 36.17 3.80
N MET A 57 -12.81 34.97 3.22
CA MET A 57 -13.72 34.59 2.13
C MET A 57 -15.17 34.51 2.63
N TYR A 58 -15.38 33.82 3.75
CA TYR A 58 -16.68 33.75 4.42
C TYR A 58 -17.24 35.14 4.75
N ARG A 59 -16.46 36.01 5.41
CA ARG A 59 -16.85 37.39 5.75
C ARG A 59 -17.10 38.30 4.55
N LYS A 60 -16.61 37.94 3.36
CA LYS A 60 -16.85 38.65 2.08
C LYS A 60 -17.90 37.95 1.21
N SER A 61 -18.55 36.90 1.72
CA SER A 61 -19.46 36.03 0.97
C SER A 61 -18.87 35.47 -0.33
N LYS A 62 -17.54 35.33 -0.43
CA LYS A 62 -16.89 34.63 -1.56
C LYS A 62 -17.02 33.12 -1.30
N PRO A 63 -17.63 32.34 -2.22
CA PRO A 63 -17.75 30.88 -2.07
C PRO A 63 -16.38 30.22 -1.88
N ILE A 64 -16.31 29.29 -0.93
CA ILE A 64 -15.15 28.42 -0.70
C ILE A 64 -15.26 27.18 -1.58
N THR A 65 -14.20 26.87 -2.33
CA THR A 65 -14.14 25.67 -3.17
C THR A 65 -13.39 24.53 -2.47
N MET A 66 -13.94 23.32 -2.53
CA MET A 66 -13.37 22.14 -1.90
C MET A 66 -13.60 20.90 -2.76
N THR A 67 -12.65 19.99 -2.82
CA THR A 67 -12.83 18.64 -3.38
C THR A 67 -11.88 17.67 -2.70
N THR A 68 -12.07 16.37 -2.92
CA THR A 68 -11.14 15.37 -2.39
C THR A 68 -9.90 15.21 -3.28
N ALA A 69 -8.83 14.66 -2.72
CA ALA A 69 -7.73 14.08 -3.49
C ALA A 69 -7.11 12.94 -2.65
N TYR A 70 -6.45 12.00 -3.30
CA TYR A 70 -5.99 10.75 -2.66
C TYR A 70 -4.58 10.34 -3.05
N ASP A 71 -4.03 10.95 -4.09
CA ASP A 71 -2.74 10.60 -4.68
C ASP A 71 -2.04 11.86 -5.21
N TYR A 72 -0.82 11.70 -5.71
CA TYR A 72 -0.02 12.79 -6.25
C TYR A 72 -0.63 13.42 -7.53
N PRO A 73 -1.07 12.66 -8.56
CA PRO A 73 -1.69 13.24 -9.76
C PRO A 73 -2.99 14.01 -9.50
N SER A 74 -3.92 13.47 -8.71
CA SER A 74 -5.17 14.17 -8.35
C SER A 74 -4.89 15.46 -7.58
N ALA A 75 -3.93 15.44 -6.63
CA ALA A 75 -3.53 16.64 -5.90
C ALA A 75 -2.90 17.71 -6.79
N MET A 76 -2.05 17.34 -7.76
CA MET A 76 -1.47 18.26 -8.75
C MET A 76 -2.57 18.96 -9.57
N HIS A 77 -3.54 18.21 -10.11
CA HIS A 77 -4.64 18.78 -10.90
C HIS A 77 -5.56 19.69 -10.06
N VAL A 78 -5.79 19.36 -8.80
CA VAL A 78 -6.67 20.15 -7.91
C VAL A 78 -5.99 21.44 -7.41
N ASP A 79 -4.67 21.44 -7.22
CA ASP A 79 -3.88 22.67 -7.00
C ASP A 79 -3.89 23.58 -8.23
N GLU A 80 -3.66 23.00 -9.42
CA GLU A 80 -3.64 23.73 -10.68
C GLU A 80 -5.00 24.35 -11.04
N ALA A 81 -6.10 23.65 -10.74
CA ALA A 81 -7.46 24.19 -10.82
C ALA A 81 -7.74 25.32 -9.81
N GLY A 82 -6.83 25.59 -8.86
CA GLY A 82 -6.91 26.68 -7.90
C GLY A 82 -7.94 26.49 -6.78
N ILE A 83 -8.34 25.24 -6.50
CA ILE A 83 -9.32 24.92 -5.45
C ILE A 83 -8.79 25.31 -4.06
N ASP A 84 -9.63 25.83 -3.17
CA ASP A 84 -9.19 26.41 -1.89
C ASP A 84 -8.83 25.35 -0.83
N ILE A 85 -9.54 24.22 -0.79
CA ILE A 85 -9.35 23.13 0.18
C ILE A 85 -9.29 21.77 -0.53
N ILE A 86 -8.30 20.94 -0.17
CA ILE A 86 -8.31 19.50 -0.46
C ILE A 86 -8.69 18.73 0.81
N LEU A 87 -9.63 17.80 0.67
CA LEU A 87 -9.94 16.80 1.69
C LEU A 87 -9.32 15.45 1.31
N VAL A 88 -8.39 14.97 2.11
CA VAL A 88 -8.00 13.55 2.09
C VAL A 88 -9.02 12.83 2.97
N GLY A 89 -10.11 12.37 2.33
CA GLY A 89 -11.32 11.89 3.01
C GLY A 89 -11.42 10.37 3.12
N ASP A 90 -12.04 9.85 4.18
CA ASP A 90 -12.22 8.40 4.41
C ASP A 90 -12.97 7.67 3.28
N SER A 91 -13.73 8.43 2.48
CA SER A 91 -14.23 8.11 1.14
C SER A 91 -13.25 7.32 0.24
N ALA A 92 -11.93 7.49 0.42
CA ALA A 92 -10.88 6.71 -0.25
C ALA A 92 -11.10 5.19 -0.14
N SER A 93 -11.61 4.74 1.00
CA SER A 93 -12.06 3.37 1.26
C SER A 93 -12.94 2.81 0.14
N MET A 94 -13.87 3.63 -0.37
CA MET A 94 -14.84 3.23 -1.40
C MET A 94 -14.32 3.52 -2.81
N VAL A 95 -13.75 4.71 -3.04
CA VAL A 95 -13.40 5.17 -4.40
C VAL A 95 -11.97 4.86 -4.84
N VAL A 96 -11.10 4.41 -3.94
CA VAL A 96 -9.74 3.92 -4.24
C VAL A 96 -9.60 2.44 -3.89
N HIS A 97 -10.04 2.01 -2.70
CA HIS A 97 -9.87 0.62 -2.23
C HIS A 97 -11.06 -0.31 -2.54
N GLY A 98 -12.15 0.21 -3.11
CA GLY A 98 -13.30 -0.59 -3.55
C GLY A 98 -14.15 -1.20 -2.44
N HIS A 99 -14.03 -0.72 -1.20
CA HIS A 99 -14.87 -1.17 -0.08
C HIS A 99 -16.32 -0.66 -0.18
N ASN A 100 -17.25 -1.39 0.43
CA ASN A 100 -18.68 -1.05 0.41
C ASN A 100 -19.07 0.13 1.33
N THR A 101 -18.21 0.51 2.27
CA THR A 101 -18.39 1.60 3.26
C THR A 101 -17.03 2.21 3.62
N THR A 102 -16.99 3.33 4.34
CA THR A 102 -15.71 3.92 4.77
C THR A 102 -15.05 3.21 5.96
N LEU A 103 -15.82 2.40 6.71
CA LEU A 103 -15.42 1.75 7.96
C LEU A 103 -14.13 0.89 7.95
N PRO A 104 -13.73 0.19 6.86
CA PRO A 104 -12.53 -0.65 6.89
C PRO A 104 -11.20 0.12 6.92
N LEU A 105 -11.20 1.41 6.57
CA LEU A 105 -9.98 2.15 6.26
C LEU A 105 -9.19 2.54 7.52
N THR A 106 -7.91 2.21 7.53
CA THR A 106 -7.01 2.41 8.68
C THR A 106 -6.29 3.76 8.65
N ILE A 107 -5.69 4.13 9.79
CA ILE A 107 -4.82 5.31 9.90
C ILE A 107 -3.65 5.20 8.92
N GLU A 108 -3.02 4.03 8.78
CA GLU A 108 -1.81 3.89 7.96
C GLU A 108 -2.09 4.09 6.46
N GLU A 109 -3.22 3.57 5.98
CA GLU A 109 -3.69 3.78 4.60
C GLU A 109 -4.01 5.26 4.35
N MET A 110 -4.70 5.91 5.29
CA MET A 110 -4.97 7.36 5.20
C MET A 110 -3.69 8.20 5.21
N LEU A 111 -2.68 7.84 6.02
CA LEU A 111 -1.41 8.55 6.03
C LEU A 111 -0.61 8.37 4.73
N VAL A 112 -0.77 7.25 4.01
CA VAL A 112 -0.24 7.08 2.65
C VAL A 112 -0.90 8.05 1.66
N HIS A 113 -2.23 8.21 1.71
CA HIS A 113 -2.94 9.20 0.89
C HIS A 113 -2.54 10.63 1.26
N CYS A 114 -2.47 10.96 2.56
CA CYS A 114 -2.09 12.29 3.05
C CYS A 114 -0.71 12.72 2.51
N ARG A 115 0.32 11.87 2.69
CA ARG A 115 1.68 12.13 2.16
C ARG A 115 1.73 12.23 0.64
N SER A 116 0.88 11.49 -0.08
CA SER A 116 0.84 11.53 -1.54
C SER A 116 0.25 12.85 -2.04
N VAL A 117 -0.83 13.31 -1.39
CA VAL A 117 -1.49 14.58 -1.66
C VAL A 117 -0.60 15.77 -1.27
N ALA A 118 0.03 15.74 -0.10
CA ALA A 118 0.90 16.80 0.38
C ALA A 118 2.14 17.03 -0.51
N ARG A 119 2.56 16.03 -1.29
CA ARG A 119 3.59 16.18 -2.33
C ARG A 119 3.07 16.88 -3.58
N GLY A 120 1.82 16.59 -3.99
CA GLY A 120 1.21 17.12 -5.22
C GLY A 120 0.57 18.50 -5.08
N ALA A 121 0.14 18.88 -3.88
CA ALA A 121 -0.54 20.16 -3.65
C ALA A 121 0.17 21.02 -2.61
N LYS A 122 0.45 22.28 -2.96
CA LYS A 122 1.16 23.28 -2.15
C LYS A 122 0.34 24.56 -1.92
N ARG A 123 -0.62 24.89 -2.79
CA ARG A 123 -1.56 26.02 -2.65
C ARG A 123 -2.76 25.73 -1.74
N PRO A 124 -3.58 24.66 -1.91
CA PRO A 124 -4.78 24.48 -1.09
C PRO A 124 -4.47 24.19 0.39
N LEU A 125 -5.44 24.45 1.27
CA LEU A 125 -5.43 23.92 2.63
C LEU A 125 -5.70 22.41 2.57
N LEU A 126 -4.88 21.59 3.23
CA LEU A 126 -4.99 20.14 3.25
C LEU A 126 -5.66 19.69 4.54
N VAL A 127 -6.82 19.05 4.43
CA VAL A 127 -7.59 18.51 5.55
C VAL A 127 -7.49 16.99 5.53
N GLY A 128 -6.96 16.39 6.59
CA GLY A 128 -6.89 14.93 6.77
C GLY A 128 -8.08 14.42 7.58
N ASP A 129 -8.83 13.46 7.04
CA ASP A 129 -10.01 12.92 7.71
C ASP A 129 -9.68 11.80 8.69
N LEU A 130 -10.17 11.90 9.93
CA LEU A 130 -9.96 10.88 10.96
C LEU A 130 -10.89 9.68 10.69
N PRO A 131 -10.36 8.45 10.49
CA PRO A 131 -11.19 7.28 10.25
C PRO A 131 -12.07 6.89 11.43
N PHE A 132 -13.08 6.07 11.15
CA PHE A 132 -13.93 5.50 12.20
C PHE A 132 -13.10 4.71 13.23
N GLY A 133 -13.40 4.91 14.51
CA GLY A 133 -12.74 4.22 15.62
C GLY A 133 -11.40 4.85 16.05
N THR A 134 -10.95 5.94 15.42
CA THR A 134 -9.65 6.58 15.72
C THR A 134 -9.75 7.81 16.62
N TYR A 135 -10.96 8.26 16.96
CA TYR A 135 -11.20 9.45 17.79
C TYR A 135 -12.37 9.30 18.79
N GLU A 136 -13.15 8.23 18.72
CA GLU A 136 -14.36 8.06 19.52
C GLU A 136 -14.14 7.44 20.91
N SER A 137 -13.01 6.79 21.17
CA SER A 137 -12.78 6.12 22.47
C SER A 137 -12.45 7.11 23.59
N SER A 138 -11.69 8.17 23.29
CA SER A 138 -11.23 9.18 24.24
C SER A 138 -10.65 10.40 23.54
N SER A 139 -10.67 11.55 24.22
CA SER A 139 -9.99 12.77 23.76
C SER A 139 -8.50 12.56 23.52
N ASN A 140 -7.82 11.73 24.32
CA ASN A 140 -6.40 11.44 24.16
C ASN A 140 -6.15 10.73 22.82
N GLN A 141 -6.92 9.68 22.51
CA GLN A 141 -6.83 9.01 21.20
C GLN A 141 -7.10 9.98 20.05
N ALA A 142 -8.11 10.86 20.20
CA ALA A 142 -8.46 11.84 19.19
C ALA A 142 -7.32 12.85 18.92
N VAL A 143 -6.67 13.34 19.97
CA VAL A 143 -5.49 14.24 19.89
C VAL A 143 -4.28 13.51 19.32
N ASP A 144 -3.97 12.30 19.80
CA ASP A 144 -2.82 11.50 19.35
C ASP A 144 -2.95 11.17 17.86
N THR A 145 -4.11 10.68 17.40
CA THR A 145 -4.37 10.44 15.98
C THR A 145 -4.24 11.73 15.17
N SER A 146 -4.84 12.84 15.62
CA SER A 146 -4.75 14.14 14.92
C SER A 146 -3.31 14.62 14.78
N ALA A 147 -2.48 14.42 15.81
CA ALA A 147 -1.06 14.76 15.78
C ALA A 147 -0.28 13.92 14.75
N ARG A 148 -0.69 12.66 14.48
CA ARG A 148 -0.12 11.84 13.39
C ARG A 148 -0.50 12.40 12.02
N PHE A 149 -1.75 12.81 11.79
CA PHE A 149 -2.17 13.38 10.50
C PHE A 149 -1.40 14.65 10.12
N LEU A 150 -1.08 15.50 11.10
CA LEU A 150 -0.21 16.67 10.88
C LEU A 150 1.26 16.26 10.66
N LYS A 151 1.85 15.43 11.53
CA LYS A 151 3.29 15.13 11.52
C LYS A 151 3.73 14.10 10.48
N GLU A 152 2.96 13.05 10.30
CA GLU A 152 3.25 11.92 9.41
C GLU A 152 2.48 12.01 8.09
N GLY A 153 1.39 12.78 8.06
CA GLY A 153 0.55 13.00 6.88
C GLY A 153 0.81 14.32 6.15
N GLU A 154 1.54 15.28 6.75
CA GLU A 154 1.76 16.64 6.22
C GLU A 154 0.45 17.44 5.98
N MET A 155 -0.60 17.19 6.77
CA MET A 155 -1.88 17.92 6.69
C MET A 155 -1.86 19.21 7.53
N ASP A 156 -2.62 20.24 7.11
CA ASP A 156 -2.75 21.52 7.84
C ASP A 156 -3.83 21.47 8.93
N ALA A 157 -4.82 20.59 8.77
CA ALA A 157 -6.03 20.49 9.58
C ALA A 157 -6.62 19.07 9.53
N ILE A 158 -7.59 18.76 10.38
CA ILE A 158 -8.31 17.47 10.38
C ILE A 158 -9.83 17.60 10.18
N LYS A 159 -10.50 16.54 9.70
CA LYS A 159 -11.97 16.36 9.75
C LYS A 159 -12.35 15.27 10.77
N LEU A 160 -13.45 15.46 11.49
CA LEU A 160 -14.09 14.41 12.31
C LEU A 160 -15.62 14.43 12.17
N GLU A 161 -16.30 13.31 12.43
CA GLU A 161 -17.72 13.14 12.11
C GLU A 161 -18.67 13.11 13.30
N GLY A 162 -19.72 13.92 13.23
CA GLY A 162 -20.82 13.98 14.19
C GLY A 162 -20.50 14.77 15.46
N GLY A 163 -21.54 15.02 16.26
CA GLY A 163 -21.43 15.72 17.53
C GLY A 163 -22.31 15.07 18.61
N SER A 164 -22.04 13.80 18.93
CA SER A 164 -22.36 13.30 20.27
C SER A 164 -21.53 14.09 21.30
N PRO A 165 -21.93 14.14 22.59
CA PRO A 165 -21.13 14.80 23.62
C PRO A 165 -19.66 14.35 23.63
N SER A 166 -19.41 13.05 23.45
CA SER A 166 -18.05 12.49 23.30
C SER A 166 -17.27 13.07 22.11
N ARG A 167 -17.90 13.23 20.94
CA ARG A 167 -17.27 13.77 19.73
C ARG A 167 -17.07 15.28 19.79
N VAL A 168 -17.95 16.02 20.46
CA VAL A 168 -17.78 17.45 20.76
C VAL A 168 -16.62 17.67 21.75
N ILE A 169 -16.51 16.83 22.78
CA ILE A 169 -15.39 16.84 23.75
C ILE A 169 -14.06 16.46 23.07
N ALA A 170 -14.06 15.49 22.15
CA ALA A 170 -12.90 15.14 21.34
C ALA A 170 -12.47 16.29 20.41
N ALA A 171 -13.42 16.90 19.69
CA ALA A 171 -13.16 18.08 18.85
C ALA A 171 -12.52 19.21 19.64
N LYS A 172 -13.09 19.54 20.81
CA LYS A 172 -12.57 20.57 21.71
C LYS A 172 -11.13 20.26 22.16
N ALA A 173 -10.84 19.02 22.55
CA ALA A 173 -9.49 18.63 22.96
C ALA A 173 -8.46 18.74 21.83
N ILE A 174 -8.84 18.44 20.58
CA ILE A 174 -7.98 18.62 19.39
C ILE A 174 -7.71 20.12 19.15
N VAL A 175 -8.72 20.98 19.28
CA VAL A 175 -8.56 22.45 19.16
C VAL A 175 -7.70 23.02 20.29
N GLU A 176 -7.91 22.59 21.55
CA GLU A 176 -7.12 23.02 22.71
C GLU A 176 -5.66 22.51 22.65
N ALA A 177 -5.40 21.41 21.92
CA ALA A 177 -4.05 20.95 21.55
C ALA A 177 -3.40 21.77 20.41
N GLY A 178 -4.08 22.77 19.86
CA GLY A 178 -3.59 23.65 18.80
C GLY A 178 -3.79 23.15 17.38
N ILE A 179 -4.63 22.12 17.17
CA ILE A 179 -4.88 21.51 15.86
C ILE A 179 -6.22 22.03 15.29
N ALA A 180 -6.22 22.42 14.01
CA ALA A 180 -7.41 22.96 13.37
C ALA A 180 -8.42 21.85 13.00
N VAL A 181 -9.66 21.97 13.48
CA VAL A 181 -10.73 20.98 13.28
C VAL A 181 -11.82 21.50 12.33
N MET A 182 -12.14 20.71 11.31
CA MET A 182 -13.37 20.79 10.53
C MET A 182 -14.37 19.77 11.08
N GLY A 183 -15.51 20.22 11.58
CA GLY A 183 -16.57 19.33 12.02
C GLY A 183 -17.41 18.83 10.83
N HIS A 184 -18.08 17.69 10.96
CA HIS A 184 -19.04 17.20 9.96
C HIS A 184 -20.37 16.82 10.62
N VAL A 185 -21.49 17.36 10.13
CA VAL A 185 -22.86 16.99 10.56
C VAL A 185 -23.78 16.75 9.37
N GLY A 186 -24.92 16.10 9.63
CA GLY A 186 -25.80 15.59 8.59
C GLY A 186 -25.62 14.08 8.46
N LEU A 187 -25.54 13.57 7.23
CA LEU A 187 -25.18 12.19 6.96
C LEU A 187 -23.69 11.98 7.21
N THR A 188 -23.33 11.28 8.30
CA THR A 188 -21.94 10.91 8.61
C THR A 188 -21.68 9.45 8.17
N PRO A 189 -20.96 9.17 7.07
CA PRO A 189 -20.70 7.82 6.58
C PRO A 189 -20.16 6.85 7.63
N GLN A 190 -19.33 7.34 8.57
CA GLN A 190 -18.76 6.52 9.65
C GLN A 190 -19.81 5.97 10.64
N SER A 191 -21.06 6.46 10.58
CA SER A 191 -22.18 6.00 11.41
C SER A 191 -23.23 5.21 10.61
N ILE A 192 -22.90 4.73 9.39
CA ILE A 192 -23.83 4.09 8.46
C ILE A 192 -24.59 2.88 9.01
N SER A 193 -23.99 2.11 9.91
CA SER A 193 -24.61 0.98 10.61
C SER A 193 -25.75 1.41 11.53
N VAL A 194 -25.60 2.57 12.20
CA VAL A 194 -26.62 3.18 13.06
C VAL A 194 -27.68 3.93 12.24
N LEU A 195 -27.30 4.52 11.11
CA LEU A 195 -28.20 5.27 10.22
C LEU A 195 -29.01 4.39 9.25
N GLY A 196 -28.67 3.11 9.12
CA GLY A 196 -29.35 2.17 8.23
C GLY A 196 -29.11 2.45 6.74
N GLY A 197 -27.89 2.86 6.38
CA GLY A 197 -27.48 3.22 5.01
C GLY A 197 -27.41 4.73 4.74
N PHE A 198 -26.95 5.10 3.54
CA PHE A 198 -26.83 6.50 3.09
C PHE A 198 -28.21 7.16 2.93
N ARG A 199 -28.69 7.81 3.99
CA ARG A 199 -30.03 8.45 4.05
C ARG A 199 -29.89 9.95 4.34
N PRO A 200 -30.58 10.85 3.62
CA PRO A 200 -30.57 12.27 3.94
C PRO A 200 -31.17 12.55 5.32
N GLN A 201 -30.49 13.39 6.10
CA GLN A 201 -30.84 13.74 7.49
C GLN A 201 -31.72 14.99 7.55
N GLY A 202 -32.19 15.40 8.74
CA GLY A 202 -32.95 16.65 8.89
C GLY A 202 -34.33 16.71 8.20
N LYS A 203 -34.93 15.56 7.86
CA LYS A 203 -36.20 15.48 7.12
C LYS A 203 -37.47 15.83 7.93
N ASN A 204 -37.36 15.98 9.23
CA ASN A 204 -38.44 16.38 10.13
C ASN A 204 -37.91 17.41 11.13
N VAL A 205 -38.81 18.11 11.85
CA VAL A 205 -38.44 19.24 12.72
C VAL A 205 -37.39 18.85 13.75
N ALA A 206 -37.59 17.75 14.48
CA ALA A 206 -36.64 17.28 15.50
C ALA A 206 -35.25 16.96 14.91
N GLY A 207 -35.19 16.29 13.76
CA GLY A 207 -33.94 16.01 13.06
C GLY A 207 -33.27 17.26 12.48
N ALA A 208 -34.04 18.26 12.05
CA ALA A 208 -33.52 19.53 11.53
C ALA A 208 -32.93 20.39 12.65
N ILE A 209 -33.65 20.52 13.77
CA ILE A 209 -33.17 21.19 14.99
C ILE A 209 -31.90 20.51 15.49
N LYS A 210 -31.88 19.17 15.59
CA LYS A 210 -30.67 18.43 15.98
C LYS A 210 -29.47 18.72 15.10
N VAL A 211 -29.62 18.90 13.79
CA VAL A 211 -28.51 19.28 12.90
C VAL A 211 -27.97 20.68 13.24
N VAL A 212 -28.84 21.64 13.55
CA VAL A 212 -28.45 23.00 13.99
C VAL A 212 -27.73 22.94 15.34
N GLU A 213 -28.30 22.27 16.34
CA GLU A 213 -27.70 22.10 17.67
C GLU A 213 -26.31 21.43 17.59
N THR A 214 -26.19 20.36 16.79
CA THR A 214 -24.92 19.65 16.61
C THR A 214 -23.86 20.53 15.94
N ALA A 215 -24.25 21.37 14.96
CA ALA A 215 -23.34 22.30 14.30
C ALA A 215 -22.89 23.43 15.23
N MET A 216 -23.79 23.97 16.06
CA MET A 216 -23.47 24.98 17.07
C MET A 216 -22.53 24.42 18.14
N ALA A 217 -22.78 23.22 18.65
CA ALA A 217 -21.90 22.58 19.64
C ALA A 217 -20.47 22.33 19.11
N LEU A 218 -20.32 22.00 17.82
CA LEU A 218 -19.00 21.86 17.18
C LEU A 218 -18.31 23.22 16.95
N GLN A 219 -19.05 24.30 16.69
CA GLN A 219 -18.52 25.66 16.68
C GLN A 219 -18.05 26.08 18.09
N GLU A 220 -18.82 25.77 19.13
CA GLU A 220 -18.47 26.07 20.53
C GLU A 220 -17.26 25.24 21.02
N ALA A 221 -17.05 24.06 20.46
CA ALA A 221 -15.80 23.30 20.58
C ALA A 221 -14.60 23.90 19.81
N GLY A 222 -14.82 24.95 19.00
CA GLY A 222 -13.78 25.68 18.30
C GLY A 222 -13.45 25.18 16.88
N CYS A 223 -14.32 24.40 16.25
CA CYS A 223 -14.14 24.03 14.83
C CYS A 223 -14.09 25.28 13.94
N PHE A 224 -13.20 25.31 12.93
CA PHE A 224 -13.05 26.47 12.04
C PHE A 224 -14.06 26.48 10.86
N SER A 225 -14.70 25.34 10.60
CA SER A 225 -15.63 25.11 9.48
C SER A 225 -16.48 23.87 9.78
N ILE A 226 -17.69 23.81 9.23
CA ILE A 226 -18.59 22.64 9.36
C ILE A 226 -18.98 22.11 7.97
N VAL A 227 -18.75 20.82 7.71
CA VAL A 227 -19.34 20.12 6.56
C VAL A 227 -20.81 19.80 6.87
N LEU A 228 -21.69 20.01 5.89
CA LEU A 228 -23.10 19.65 5.92
C LEU A 228 -23.38 18.65 4.79
N GLU A 229 -23.53 17.35 5.12
CA GLU A 229 -23.83 16.32 4.12
C GLU A 229 -25.29 15.88 4.10
N CYS A 230 -25.87 15.82 2.90
CA CYS A 230 -27.21 15.28 2.61
C CYS A 230 -28.33 15.81 3.55
N VAL A 231 -28.36 17.12 3.78
CA VAL A 231 -29.43 17.82 4.52
C VAL A 231 -30.31 18.66 3.58
N PRO A 232 -31.61 18.84 3.86
CA PRO A 232 -32.47 19.71 3.07
C PRO A 232 -31.96 21.15 3.04
N ALA A 233 -32.04 21.79 1.87
CA ALA A 233 -31.53 23.14 1.64
C ALA A 233 -32.03 24.22 2.65
N PRO A 234 -33.29 24.20 3.15
CA PRO A 234 -33.71 25.12 4.21
C PRO A 234 -32.98 24.89 5.55
N VAL A 235 -32.63 23.65 5.88
CA VAL A 235 -31.85 23.32 7.08
C VAL A 235 -30.42 23.80 6.91
N ALA A 236 -29.82 23.58 5.74
CA ALA A 236 -28.47 24.08 5.42
C ALA A 236 -28.38 25.61 5.48
N ALA A 237 -29.40 26.31 4.98
CA ALA A 237 -29.50 27.76 5.09
C ALA A 237 -29.61 28.22 6.56
N ALA A 238 -30.45 27.55 7.37
CA ALA A 238 -30.61 27.87 8.79
C ALA A 238 -29.30 27.66 9.59
N VAL A 239 -28.59 26.55 9.36
CA VAL A 239 -27.26 26.32 9.97
C VAL A 239 -26.28 27.41 9.54
N THR A 240 -26.19 27.70 8.24
CA THR A 240 -25.23 28.68 7.70
C THR A 240 -25.50 30.11 8.20
N ALA A 241 -26.75 30.45 8.51
CA ALA A 241 -27.12 31.72 9.12
C ALA A 241 -26.92 31.77 10.66
N ALA A 242 -26.92 30.62 11.34
CA ALA A 242 -26.71 30.51 12.79
C ALA A 242 -25.23 30.47 13.19
N LEU A 243 -24.34 30.03 12.28
CA LEU A 243 -22.89 29.94 12.53
C LEU A 243 -22.14 31.24 12.17
N GLN A 244 -21.03 31.46 12.86
CA GLN A 244 -20.02 32.50 12.63
C GLN A 244 -18.80 31.95 11.87
N ILE A 245 -18.83 30.67 11.52
CA ILE A 245 -17.81 29.92 10.76
C ILE A 245 -18.40 29.41 9.43
N PRO A 246 -17.58 29.23 8.38
CA PRO A 246 -18.05 28.72 7.10
C PRO A 246 -18.69 27.32 7.19
N THR A 247 -19.75 27.13 6.40
CA THR A 247 -20.33 25.81 6.12
C THR A 247 -19.90 25.33 4.73
N ILE A 248 -19.62 24.03 4.57
CA ILE A 248 -19.33 23.40 3.28
C ILE A 248 -20.41 22.38 2.96
N GLY A 249 -21.17 22.60 1.88
CA GLY A 249 -22.24 21.71 1.48
C GLY A 249 -21.75 20.50 0.69
N VAL A 250 -22.27 19.31 1.03
CA VAL A 250 -22.18 18.07 0.22
C VAL A 250 -23.61 17.57 0.01
N GLY A 251 -24.24 17.98 -1.09
CA GLY A 251 -25.68 17.72 -1.29
C GLY A 251 -26.61 18.43 -0.31
N ALA A 252 -26.12 19.49 0.34
CA ALA A 252 -26.90 20.37 1.23
C ALA A 252 -27.62 21.53 0.50
N GLY A 253 -27.51 21.60 -0.83
CA GLY A 253 -28.02 22.73 -1.63
C GLY A 253 -27.09 23.97 -1.61
N PRO A 254 -27.49 25.06 -2.28
CA PRO A 254 -26.60 26.17 -2.61
C PRO A 254 -26.35 27.16 -1.46
N PHE A 255 -27.00 27.01 -0.31
CA PHE A 255 -27.01 28.01 0.77
C PHE A 255 -25.89 27.85 1.81
N CYS A 256 -24.85 27.07 1.48
CA CYS A 256 -23.64 26.93 2.32
C CYS A 256 -22.55 27.93 1.88
N SER A 257 -21.62 28.27 2.77
CA SER A 257 -20.48 29.17 2.49
C SER A 257 -19.50 28.62 1.44
N GLY A 258 -19.52 27.32 1.20
CA GLY A 258 -18.77 26.62 0.16
C GLY A 258 -19.44 25.31 -0.22
N GLN A 259 -18.83 24.57 -1.15
CA GLN A 259 -19.31 23.26 -1.60
C GLN A 259 -18.15 22.28 -1.74
N ALA A 260 -18.40 21.00 -1.47
CA ALA A 260 -17.45 19.92 -1.69
C ALA A 260 -18.07 18.77 -2.50
N LEU A 261 -17.24 18.09 -3.28
CA LEU A 261 -17.56 16.86 -4.01
C LEU A 261 -16.35 15.91 -3.99
N VAL A 262 -16.62 14.61 -4.05
CA VAL A 262 -15.60 13.58 -4.27
C VAL A 262 -15.03 13.70 -5.69
N TYR A 263 -13.71 13.74 -5.83
CA TYR A 263 -13.00 13.91 -7.11
C TYR A 263 -13.45 12.91 -8.18
N HIS A 264 -13.50 11.62 -7.84
CA HIS A 264 -13.90 10.54 -8.75
C HIS A 264 -15.33 10.68 -9.28
N ASP A 265 -16.26 11.19 -8.48
CA ASP A 265 -17.62 11.51 -8.92
C ASP A 265 -17.67 12.80 -9.75
N LEU A 266 -16.90 13.83 -9.36
CA LEU A 266 -16.83 15.12 -10.06
C LEU A 266 -16.31 14.95 -11.49
N VAL A 267 -15.27 14.13 -11.69
CA VAL A 267 -14.67 13.90 -13.02
C VAL A 267 -15.30 12.73 -13.79
N GLY A 268 -16.27 12.02 -13.19
CA GLY A 268 -16.93 10.86 -13.82
C GLY A 268 -15.97 9.70 -14.11
N MET A 269 -15.17 9.31 -13.11
CA MET A 269 -14.14 8.26 -13.26
C MET A 269 -14.74 6.84 -13.26
N SER A 270 -15.55 6.51 -12.27
CA SER A 270 -15.91 5.12 -11.97
C SER A 270 -17.16 4.65 -12.72
N GLN A 271 -16.99 3.66 -13.60
CA GLN A 271 -18.08 3.07 -14.41
C GLN A 271 -18.24 1.55 -14.27
N HIS A 272 -17.74 0.95 -13.17
CA HIS A 272 -17.67 -0.51 -13.07
C HIS A 272 -19.05 -1.19 -13.14
N PRO A 273 -19.28 -2.19 -14.03
CA PRO A 273 -20.62 -2.76 -14.27
C PRO A 273 -21.33 -3.32 -13.01
N HIS A 274 -20.58 -3.92 -12.08
CA HIS A 274 -21.12 -4.44 -10.82
C HIS A 274 -21.62 -3.34 -9.84
N HIS A 275 -21.32 -2.07 -10.11
CA HIS A 275 -21.76 -0.91 -9.33
C HIS A 275 -22.46 0.14 -10.22
N ALA A 276 -23.19 -0.29 -11.26
CA ALA A 276 -23.84 0.62 -12.20
C ALA A 276 -24.72 1.68 -11.50
N LYS A 277 -24.41 2.96 -11.75
CA LYS A 277 -24.94 4.18 -11.07
C LYS A 277 -24.40 4.43 -9.64
N VAL A 278 -23.07 4.50 -9.49
CA VAL A 278 -22.42 4.99 -8.26
C VAL A 278 -22.77 6.45 -7.94
N THR A 279 -22.68 7.34 -8.93
CA THR A 279 -22.62 8.79 -8.69
C THR A 279 -23.86 9.32 -7.93
N PRO A 280 -23.67 9.95 -6.75
CA PRO A 280 -24.77 10.43 -5.92
C PRO A 280 -25.64 11.46 -6.64
N LYS A 281 -26.95 11.47 -6.35
CA LYS A 281 -27.94 12.39 -6.97
C LYS A 281 -27.64 13.88 -6.80
N PHE A 282 -26.78 14.26 -5.87
CA PHE A 282 -26.33 15.63 -5.65
C PHE A 282 -25.05 16.01 -6.42
N CYS A 283 -24.31 15.03 -6.93
CA CYS A 283 -23.09 15.30 -7.68
C CYS A 283 -23.43 15.64 -9.13
N LYS A 284 -22.81 16.72 -9.62
CA LYS A 284 -22.73 17.03 -11.04
C LYS A 284 -21.39 16.50 -11.56
N GLN A 285 -21.42 15.59 -12.52
CA GLN A 285 -20.26 15.25 -13.34
C GLN A 285 -19.89 16.45 -14.22
N TYR A 286 -18.63 16.90 -14.16
CA TYR A 286 -18.06 17.96 -15.01
C TYR A 286 -17.29 17.39 -16.20
N ALA A 287 -16.89 16.12 -16.12
CA ALA A 287 -16.26 15.34 -17.18
C ALA A 287 -16.77 13.89 -17.12
N ARG A 288 -16.29 13.06 -18.05
CA ARG A 288 -16.45 11.60 -18.01
C ARG A 288 -15.11 10.93 -18.28
N VAL A 289 -14.16 11.11 -17.36
CA VAL A 289 -12.79 10.60 -17.53
C VAL A 289 -12.77 9.07 -17.68
N GLY A 290 -13.74 8.35 -17.11
CA GLY A 290 -13.92 6.91 -17.33
C GLY A 290 -14.19 6.53 -18.79
N ASP A 291 -14.95 7.34 -19.57
CA ASP A 291 -15.15 7.10 -21.01
C ASP A 291 -13.80 7.22 -21.75
N VAL A 292 -13.03 8.25 -21.42
CA VAL A 292 -11.74 8.56 -22.07
C VAL A 292 -10.68 7.50 -21.78
N ILE A 293 -10.56 7.08 -20.51
CA ILE A 293 -9.63 6.01 -20.10
C ILE A 293 -10.01 4.68 -20.77
N ASN A 294 -11.29 4.31 -20.79
CA ASN A 294 -11.73 3.08 -21.42
C ASN A 294 -11.42 3.09 -22.92
N ASN A 295 -11.66 4.19 -23.62
CA ASN A 295 -11.39 4.29 -25.05
C ASN A 295 -9.88 4.16 -25.34
N ALA A 296 -9.02 4.89 -24.60
CA ALA A 296 -7.57 4.79 -24.78
C ALA A 296 -7.02 3.38 -24.48
N LEU A 297 -7.60 2.66 -23.52
CA LEU A 297 -7.24 1.25 -23.24
C LEU A 297 -7.72 0.28 -24.33
N VAL A 298 -8.85 0.57 -24.98
CA VAL A 298 -9.38 -0.21 -26.12
C VAL A 298 -8.55 0.02 -27.38
N GLU A 299 -8.20 1.27 -27.66
CA GLU A 299 -7.36 1.74 -28.77
C GLU A 299 -5.96 1.11 -28.70
N TYR A 300 -5.23 1.31 -27.58
CA TYR A 300 -3.94 0.67 -27.33
C TYR A 300 -3.96 -0.87 -27.48
N LYS A 301 -5.04 -1.52 -27.01
CA LYS A 301 -5.22 -2.97 -27.13
C LYS A 301 -5.47 -3.38 -28.60
N GLU A 302 -6.13 -2.55 -29.40
CA GLU A 302 -6.30 -2.80 -30.84
C GLU A 302 -5.02 -2.55 -31.63
N ASP A 303 -4.26 -1.49 -31.33
CA ASP A 303 -2.96 -1.24 -31.96
C ASP A 303 -1.95 -2.36 -31.71
N VAL A 304 -1.89 -2.88 -30.48
CA VAL A 304 -1.03 -4.03 -30.12
C VAL A 304 -1.48 -5.33 -30.79
N ILE A 305 -2.80 -5.57 -30.91
CA ILE A 305 -3.33 -6.77 -31.59
C ILE A 305 -3.05 -6.72 -33.10
N ASN A 306 -3.14 -5.54 -33.71
CA ASN A 306 -2.94 -5.34 -35.14
C ASN A 306 -1.45 -5.13 -35.53
N GLY A 307 -0.54 -5.06 -34.56
CA GLY A 307 0.88 -4.78 -34.80
C GLY A 307 1.17 -3.34 -35.22
N SER A 308 0.24 -2.42 -34.98
CA SER A 308 0.37 -0.98 -35.27
C SER A 308 1.13 -0.23 -34.16
N PHE A 309 1.16 -0.76 -32.93
CA PHE A 309 1.99 -0.24 -31.85
C PHE A 309 2.91 -1.34 -31.28
N PRO A 310 4.22 -1.05 -31.06
CA PRO A 310 4.91 0.19 -31.37
C PRO A 310 5.19 0.35 -32.87
N ASP A 311 5.05 1.57 -33.38
CA ASP A 311 5.47 1.96 -34.73
C ASP A 311 6.98 2.27 -34.77
N THR A 312 7.46 2.90 -35.85
CA THR A 312 8.86 3.30 -36.04
C THR A 312 9.32 4.41 -35.09
N ASP A 313 8.42 5.31 -34.72
CA ASP A 313 8.71 6.52 -33.96
C ASP A 313 8.71 6.20 -32.46
N HIS A 314 7.87 5.24 -32.05
CA HIS A 314 7.87 4.59 -30.75
C HIS A 314 8.91 3.47 -30.62
N SER A 315 9.67 3.18 -31.69
CA SER A 315 10.78 2.22 -31.71
C SER A 315 12.13 2.88 -32.07
N PRO A 316 12.60 3.90 -31.30
CA PRO A 316 13.81 4.68 -31.61
C PRO A 316 15.13 3.92 -31.41
N TYR A 317 15.10 2.76 -30.75
CA TYR A 317 16.30 1.99 -30.38
C TYR A 317 16.84 1.17 -31.56
N LYS A 318 18.01 1.53 -32.07
CA LYS A 318 18.65 0.89 -33.23
C LYS A 318 19.98 0.24 -32.85
N ILE A 319 20.22 -0.96 -33.38
CA ILE A 319 21.50 -1.66 -33.39
C ILE A 319 22.24 -1.33 -34.70
N SER A 320 23.57 -1.25 -34.70
CA SER A 320 24.31 -0.96 -35.95
C SER A 320 24.23 -2.16 -36.90
N GLN A 321 24.21 -1.90 -38.21
CA GLN A 321 24.09 -2.98 -39.21
C GLN A 321 25.29 -3.96 -39.16
N THR A 322 26.46 -3.51 -38.71
CA THR A 322 27.62 -4.37 -38.42
C THR A 322 27.37 -5.29 -37.22
N ASP A 323 26.81 -4.75 -36.14
CA ASP A 323 26.52 -5.51 -34.92
C ASP A 323 25.35 -6.50 -35.12
N VAL A 324 24.39 -6.18 -36.00
CA VAL A 324 23.33 -7.10 -36.43
C VAL A 324 23.92 -8.42 -36.96
N TYR A 325 24.84 -8.36 -37.93
CA TYR A 325 25.41 -9.59 -38.48
C TYR A 325 26.25 -10.37 -37.45
N SER A 326 26.98 -9.67 -36.58
CA SER A 326 27.69 -10.30 -35.46
C SER A 326 26.74 -10.99 -34.47
N PHE A 327 25.61 -10.36 -34.16
CA PHE A 327 24.57 -10.91 -33.28
C PHE A 327 23.89 -12.15 -33.88
N LEU A 328 23.51 -12.10 -35.17
CA LEU A 328 22.91 -13.24 -35.87
C LEU A 328 23.84 -14.46 -35.90
N ASN A 329 25.14 -14.25 -36.19
CA ASN A 329 26.14 -15.31 -36.18
C ASN A 329 26.37 -15.90 -34.77
N GLU A 330 26.34 -15.07 -33.72
CA GLU A 330 26.48 -15.53 -32.34
C GLU A 330 25.25 -16.34 -31.87
N LEU A 331 24.04 -15.97 -32.29
CA LEU A 331 22.84 -16.77 -32.03
C LEU A 331 22.94 -18.18 -32.65
N GLN A 332 23.40 -18.30 -33.90
CA GLN A 332 23.66 -19.59 -34.53
C GLN A 332 24.77 -20.37 -33.80
N ARG A 333 25.86 -19.71 -33.40
CA ARG A 333 26.95 -20.33 -32.62
C ARG A 333 26.51 -20.86 -31.26
N LEU A 334 25.42 -20.29 -30.70
CA LEU A 334 24.79 -20.74 -29.46
C LEU A 334 23.68 -21.80 -29.66
N GLY A 335 23.41 -22.24 -30.90
CA GLY A 335 22.35 -23.19 -31.22
C GLY A 335 20.94 -22.60 -31.11
N LEU A 336 20.78 -21.30 -31.33
CA LEU A 336 19.53 -20.56 -31.22
C LEU A 336 18.99 -20.18 -32.61
N ASP A 337 19.00 -21.12 -33.55
CA ASP A 337 18.73 -20.86 -34.98
C ASP A 337 17.35 -20.25 -35.25
N GLN A 338 16.33 -20.60 -34.46
CA GLN A 338 15.00 -19.97 -34.55
C GLN A 338 15.04 -18.48 -34.16
N ALA A 339 15.86 -18.10 -33.18
CA ALA A 339 16.04 -16.71 -32.80
C ALA A 339 16.87 -15.94 -33.84
N ALA A 340 17.84 -16.61 -34.48
CA ALA A 340 18.57 -16.04 -35.60
C ALA A 340 17.66 -15.78 -36.81
N SER A 341 16.76 -16.72 -37.15
CA SER A 341 15.75 -16.51 -38.22
C SER A 341 14.84 -15.34 -37.91
N ALA A 342 14.23 -15.32 -36.71
CA ALA A 342 13.30 -14.26 -36.31
C ALA A 342 13.98 -12.86 -36.26
N ALA A 343 15.24 -12.79 -35.83
CA ALA A 343 16.01 -11.54 -35.83
C ALA A 343 16.39 -11.09 -37.26
N TYR A 344 16.71 -12.04 -38.16
CA TYR A 344 16.96 -11.73 -39.57
C TYR A 344 15.68 -11.24 -40.28
N GLU A 345 14.55 -11.91 -40.05
CA GLU A 345 13.23 -11.52 -40.57
C GLU A 345 12.81 -10.14 -40.04
N ALA A 346 13.08 -9.81 -38.77
CA ALA A 346 12.83 -8.47 -38.24
C ALA A 346 13.65 -7.38 -38.95
N VAL A 347 14.91 -7.66 -39.30
CA VAL A 347 15.78 -6.73 -40.03
C VAL A 347 15.31 -6.54 -41.47
N GLU A 348 14.99 -7.62 -42.21
CA GLU A 348 14.43 -7.49 -43.55
C GLU A 348 13.11 -6.68 -43.54
N ASN A 349 12.22 -6.94 -42.58
CA ASN A 349 10.95 -6.20 -42.48
C ASN A 349 11.17 -4.70 -42.22
N MET A 350 12.16 -4.31 -41.40
CA MET A 350 12.51 -2.89 -41.21
C MET A 350 13.10 -2.25 -42.49
N ASP A 351 13.97 -2.98 -43.21
CA ASP A 351 14.58 -2.52 -44.47
C ASP A 351 13.61 -2.53 -45.67
N THR A 352 12.40 -3.12 -45.57
CA THR A 352 11.40 -3.05 -46.67
C THR A 352 10.93 -1.64 -47.00
N SER A 353 11.21 -0.66 -46.14
CA SER A 353 11.09 0.77 -46.46
C SER A 353 12.05 1.26 -47.57
N ASN A 354 13.11 0.51 -47.89
CA ASN A 354 14.10 0.80 -48.95
C ASN A 354 14.66 -0.46 -49.67
N ALA A 355 13.78 -1.19 -50.38
CA ALA A 355 14.10 -2.19 -51.43
C ALA A 355 14.88 -3.47 -51.02
N PRO A 356 14.46 -4.67 -51.49
CA PRO A 356 14.95 -5.94 -50.94
C PRO A 356 16.36 -6.34 -51.41
N ILE A 357 17.25 -6.57 -50.44
CA ILE A 357 18.52 -7.30 -50.65
C ILE A 357 18.25 -8.81 -50.58
N LYS A 358 18.69 -9.58 -51.58
CA LYS A 358 18.52 -11.04 -51.60
C LYS A 358 19.73 -11.76 -50.98
N LEU A 359 19.53 -12.48 -49.88
CA LEU A 359 20.33 -13.67 -49.59
C LEU A 359 19.69 -14.93 -50.18
N GLN A 360 20.50 -15.97 -50.42
CA GLN A 360 20.04 -17.23 -50.99
C GLN A 360 19.52 -18.16 -49.89
N ARG A 361 18.37 -18.81 -50.13
CA ARG A 361 17.88 -19.91 -49.27
C ARG A 361 18.91 -21.03 -49.26
N LEU A 362 19.44 -21.36 -48.09
CA LEU A 362 20.18 -22.59 -47.86
C LEU A 362 19.20 -23.71 -47.47
N ASN A 363 19.27 -24.83 -48.18
CA ASN A 363 18.40 -25.99 -47.96
C ASN A 363 18.88 -26.84 -46.77
N HIS A 364 17.99 -27.71 -46.28
CA HIS A 364 18.31 -28.72 -45.26
C HIS A 364 19.61 -29.48 -45.52
N TYR A 365 20.31 -29.84 -44.44
CA TYR A 365 21.16 -31.02 -44.41
C TYR A 365 20.96 -31.78 -43.09
N SER A 366 21.14 -33.10 -43.13
CA SER A 366 20.68 -34.03 -42.10
C SER A 366 21.81 -34.86 -41.49
N ASP A 367 21.91 -34.80 -40.16
CA ASP A 367 22.49 -35.77 -39.21
C ASP A 367 23.92 -36.35 -39.42
N PRO A 368 24.59 -36.80 -38.33
CA PRO A 368 26.03 -36.55 -38.20
C PRO A 368 26.89 -37.81 -38.13
N LYS A 369 28.22 -37.62 -38.18
CA LYS A 369 29.21 -38.62 -37.71
C LYS A 369 30.33 -38.00 -36.87
N GLU A 370 30.36 -38.47 -35.63
CA GLU A 370 31.49 -38.68 -34.70
C GLU A 370 32.79 -37.85 -34.82
N THR A 371 33.16 -37.22 -33.70
CA THR A 371 34.50 -36.63 -33.46
C THR A 371 35.06 -37.04 -32.10
N PRO A 372 36.33 -37.49 -31.99
CA PRO A 372 36.98 -37.74 -30.71
C PRO A 372 37.62 -36.48 -30.09
N ARG A 373 37.75 -36.55 -28.75
CA ARG A 373 38.32 -35.61 -27.76
C ARG A 373 39.69 -35.00 -28.18
N MET A 374 40.23 -33.91 -27.60
CA MET A 374 40.40 -33.69 -26.14
C MET A 374 41.02 -32.31 -25.75
N LYS A 375 40.46 -31.60 -24.74
CA LYS A 375 41.10 -30.73 -23.68
C LYS A 375 42.12 -29.61 -24.05
N MET A 376 42.29 -28.45 -23.38
CA MET A 376 41.63 -27.61 -22.33
C MET A 376 41.88 -26.11 -22.75
N SER A 377 41.56 -24.99 -22.06
CA SER A 377 41.31 -24.70 -20.62
C SER A 377 40.61 -23.34 -20.35
N PHE A 378 40.06 -23.21 -19.13
CA PHE A 378 39.62 -22.03 -18.35
C PHE A 378 39.60 -20.61 -18.98
N VAL A 379 38.40 -19.99 -19.02
CA VAL A 379 38.00 -18.81 -18.21
C VAL A 379 36.51 -18.94 -17.83
N ARG A 380 36.09 -18.54 -16.61
CA ARG A 380 34.67 -18.40 -16.21
C ARG A 380 34.32 -16.90 -16.02
N PRO A 381 33.15 -16.45 -16.48
CA PRO A 381 32.37 -15.40 -15.80
C PRO A 381 31.03 -15.93 -15.26
N LEU A 382 30.45 -15.25 -14.27
CA LEU A 382 29.15 -15.61 -13.69
C LEU A 382 28.00 -15.03 -14.54
N ILE A 383 26.94 -15.83 -14.77
CA ILE A 383 25.65 -15.32 -15.30
C ILE A 383 24.50 -15.93 -14.49
N THR A 384 23.75 -15.08 -13.78
CA THR A 384 22.53 -15.43 -13.05
C THR A 384 21.30 -15.30 -13.96
N ARG A 385 20.96 -16.36 -14.71
CA ARG A 385 19.68 -16.42 -15.45
C ARG A 385 18.50 -16.61 -14.50
N ARG A 386 17.54 -15.68 -14.50
CA ARG A 386 16.16 -15.95 -14.05
C ARG A 386 15.46 -16.75 -15.15
N GLY A 387 15.22 -18.03 -14.91
CA GLY A 387 14.48 -18.91 -15.83
C GLY A 387 13.19 -19.43 -15.21
N PHE A 388 12.05 -19.06 -15.79
CA PHE A 388 10.88 -19.94 -15.77
C PHE A 388 11.22 -21.17 -16.63
N SER A 389 10.80 -22.35 -16.18
CA SER A 389 11.23 -23.64 -16.73
C SER A 389 10.06 -24.60 -16.71
N THR A 390 9.91 -25.37 -17.79
CA THR A 390 8.80 -26.30 -18.02
C THR A 390 9.28 -27.74 -18.28
N SER A 391 10.57 -28.01 -18.05
CA SER A 391 11.12 -29.37 -17.97
C SER A 391 10.98 -29.94 -16.55
N SER A 392 11.18 -31.25 -16.41
CA SER A 392 11.07 -32.00 -15.14
C SER A 392 12.22 -31.69 -14.17
N GLU A 393 12.22 -30.48 -13.64
CA GLU A 393 12.96 -30.09 -12.45
C GLU A 393 12.30 -30.71 -11.21
N ASN A 394 13.08 -31.41 -10.39
CA ASN A 394 12.59 -31.92 -9.11
C ASN A 394 12.39 -30.74 -8.14
N LEU A 395 11.13 -30.34 -7.96
CA LEU A 395 10.74 -29.27 -7.04
C LEU A 395 10.65 -29.83 -5.62
N ILE A 396 11.21 -29.13 -4.64
CA ILE A 396 11.22 -29.54 -3.23
C ILE A 396 10.47 -28.51 -2.40
N ALA A 397 9.46 -28.94 -1.64
CA ALA A 397 8.81 -28.14 -0.62
C ALA A 397 9.55 -28.32 0.71
N SER A 398 10.09 -27.25 1.27
CA SER A 398 10.89 -27.24 2.51
C SER A 398 10.28 -26.28 3.53
N VAL A 399 10.33 -26.60 4.82
CA VAL A 399 9.55 -25.90 5.86
C VAL A 399 10.43 -25.30 6.95
N LEU A 400 10.49 -23.97 6.97
CA LEU A 400 10.99 -23.22 8.12
C LEU A 400 9.93 -23.27 9.23
N PHE A 401 10.01 -24.29 10.09
CA PHE A 401 9.14 -24.45 11.25
C PHE A 401 9.76 -23.79 12.48
N GLU A 402 9.12 -22.75 13.02
CA GLU A 402 9.61 -21.96 14.16
C GLU A 402 8.74 -22.04 15.43
N ARG A 403 9.39 -22.10 16.61
CA ARG A 403 8.77 -21.86 17.92
C ARG A 403 8.96 -20.39 18.27
N LEU A 404 7.86 -19.64 18.40
CA LEU A 404 7.88 -18.19 18.66
C LEU A 404 8.35 -17.86 20.09
N PRO A 405 8.90 -16.65 20.38
CA PRO A 405 9.27 -16.26 21.74
C PRO A 405 8.09 -16.43 22.72
N VAL A 406 8.33 -17.18 23.80
CA VAL A 406 7.34 -17.51 24.84
C VAL A 406 7.41 -16.52 26.01
N VAL A 407 8.54 -15.81 26.16
CA VAL A 407 8.64 -14.64 27.04
C VAL A 407 9.05 -13.41 26.24
N ILE A 408 8.54 -12.25 26.64
CA ILE A 408 8.93 -10.94 26.06
C ILE A 408 10.47 -10.81 26.15
N PRO A 409 11.18 -10.33 25.13
CA PRO A 409 12.62 -10.04 25.22
C PRO A 409 12.99 -9.16 26.42
N LYS A 410 14.28 -9.11 26.76
CA LYS A 410 14.75 -8.09 27.72
C LYS A 410 14.53 -6.70 27.09
N VAL A 411 13.92 -5.79 27.84
CA VAL A 411 13.83 -4.38 27.46
C VAL A 411 15.26 -3.84 27.36
N ASP A 412 15.54 -3.09 26.29
CA ASP A 412 16.85 -2.50 26.08
C ASP A 412 17.23 -1.57 27.26
N PRO A 413 18.49 -1.57 27.74
CA PRO A 413 18.91 -0.72 28.87
C PRO A 413 18.62 0.77 28.68
N VAL A 414 18.67 1.30 27.45
CA VAL A 414 18.33 2.70 27.14
C VAL A 414 16.82 2.93 27.24
N VAL A 415 16.00 1.97 26.79
CA VAL A 415 14.54 2.04 26.93
C VAL A 415 14.13 1.92 28.41
N TYR A 416 14.78 1.05 29.18
CA TYR A 416 14.56 0.95 30.63
C TYR A 416 14.98 2.22 31.35
N ALA A 417 16.16 2.77 31.06
CA ALA A 417 16.63 4.03 31.63
C ALA A 417 15.72 5.22 31.25
N PHE A 418 15.18 5.24 30.03
CA PHE A 418 14.19 6.24 29.61
C PHE A 418 12.85 6.06 30.34
N GLN A 419 12.41 4.84 30.59
CA GLN A 419 11.20 4.56 31.39
C GLN A 419 11.38 4.97 32.86
N GLU A 420 12.52 4.65 33.47
CA GLU A 420 12.86 5.06 34.83
C GLU A 420 12.99 6.60 34.93
N PHE A 421 13.70 7.24 33.99
CA PHE A 421 13.76 8.69 33.89
C PHE A 421 12.38 9.31 33.72
N SER A 422 11.55 8.80 32.80
CA SER A 422 10.19 9.28 32.57
C SER A 422 9.29 9.11 33.80
N PHE A 423 9.49 8.05 34.59
CA PHE A 423 8.79 7.84 35.86
C PHE A 423 9.26 8.83 36.94
N ARG A 424 10.58 8.95 37.15
CA ARG A 424 11.18 9.85 38.15
C ARG A 424 10.89 11.32 37.83
N TRP A 425 10.98 11.70 36.55
CA TRP A 425 10.60 13.02 36.05
C TRP A 425 9.11 13.32 36.30
N ARG A 426 8.22 12.35 36.07
CA ARG A 426 6.80 12.50 36.43
C ARG A 426 6.59 12.63 37.94
N GLN A 427 7.23 11.82 38.77
CA GLN A 427 7.12 11.94 40.24
C GLN A 427 7.66 13.29 40.76
N GLN A 428 8.72 13.82 40.15
CA GLN A 428 9.36 15.08 40.56
C GLN A 428 8.66 16.34 40.01
N TYR A 429 8.10 16.27 38.79
CA TYR A 429 7.59 17.44 38.06
C TYR A 429 6.11 17.36 37.65
N GLN A 430 5.36 16.31 38.03
CA GLN A 430 3.90 16.38 37.95
C GLN A 430 3.38 17.52 38.83
N ARG A 431 2.47 18.31 38.26
CA ARG A 431 1.57 19.12 39.08
C ARG A 431 0.78 18.18 39.98
N ARG A 432 1.00 18.25 41.30
CA ARG A 432 0.00 17.78 42.26
C ARG A 432 -1.23 18.66 42.09
N TYR A 433 -2.26 18.11 41.47
CA TYR A 433 -3.60 18.68 41.54
C TYR A 433 -4.07 18.67 43.00
N PRO A 434 -4.88 19.66 43.43
CA PRO A 434 -5.55 19.58 44.73
C PRO A 434 -6.31 18.27 44.85
N ASP A 435 -6.35 17.70 46.06
CA ASP A 435 -7.14 16.49 46.32
C ASP A 435 -8.65 16.70 46.12
N GLU A 436 -9.10 17.96 46.12
CA GLU A 436 -10.45 18.41 45.78
C GLU A 436 -10.77 18.32 44.27
N PHE A 437 -9.73 18.34 43.41
CA PHE A 437 -9.87 18.26 41.95
C PHE A 437 -9.71 16.81 41.42
N LEU A 438 -9.05 15.96 42.21
CA LEU A 438 -8.98 14.52 41.96
C LEU A 438 -10.06 13.84 42.79
N ASP A 439 -11.25 13.65 42.21
CA ASP A 439 -12.36 12.94 42.87
C ASP A 439 -11.94 11.50 43.19
N LYS A 440 -11.40 11.29 44.40
CA LYS A 440 -10.78 10.03 44.82
C LYS A 440 -11.87 9.04 45.17
N SER A 441 -12.19 8.15 44.25
CA SER A 441 -12.90 6.93 44.59
C SER A 441 -12.15 6.19 45.72
N ASP A 442 -12.82 5.88 46.82
CA ASP A 442 -12.30 5.05 47.93
C ASP A 442 -11.91 3.63 47.50
N ALA A 443 -12.18 3.27 46.23
CA ALA A 443 -11.60 2.12 45.53
C ALA A 443 -10.07 2.17 45.34
N ARG A 444 -9.37 3.20 45.85
CA ARG A 444 -7.93 3.09 46.17
C ARG A 444 -7.73 2.11 47.33
N GLY A 445 -7.74 0.81 47.00
CA GLY A 445 -7.45 -0.25 47.97
C GLY A 445 -6.16 0.04 48.75
N LYS A 446 -6.21 -0.13 50.07
CA LYS A 446 -5.03 -0.10 50.95
C LYS A 446 -4.20 -1.37 50.78
N GLY A 447 -3.64 -1.53 49.59
CA GLY A 447 -2.63 -2.53 49.29
C GLY A 447 -1.36 -1.80 48.87
N ASP A 448 -0.26 -2.11 49.53
CA ASP A 448 1.06 -1.87 48.94
C ASP A 448 1.10 -2.56 47.58
N TYR A 449 1.62 -1.89 46.55
CA TYR A 449 1.85 -2.51 45.23
C TYR A 449 3.07 -3.45 45.25
N GLN A 450 3.29 -4.15 46.36
CA GLN A 450 4.08 -5.37 46.42
C GLN A 450 3.25 -6.47 45.74
N ILE A 451 3.28 -6.45 44.41
CA ILE A 451 2.81 -7.58 43.62
C ILE A 451 3.83 -8.70 43.85
N ASP A 452 3.49 -9.71 44.66
CA ASP A 452 4.31 -10.92 44.87
C ASP A 452 4.34 -11.84 43.62
N TYR A 453 4.26 -11.24 42.43
CA TYR A 453 4.58 -11.85 41.15
C TYR A 453 6.10 -11.97 41.03
N VAL A 454 6.63 -13.08 41.56
CA VAL A 454 7.97 -13.55 41.20
C VAL A 454 7.94 -13.93 39.72
N PRO A 455 8.64 -13.24 38.81
CA PRO A 455 8.60 -13.57 37.39
C PRO A 455 9.21 -14.95 37.17
N ALA A 456 8.54 -15.79 36.39
CA ALA A 456 9.03 -17.14 36.09
C ALA A 456 10.47 -17.06 35.52
N PRO A 457 11.42 -17.89 35.99
CA PRO A 457 12.81 -17.84 35.55
C PRO A 457 12.92 -17.91 34.02
N ARG A 458 13.53 -16.88 33.43
CA ARG A 458 13.81 -16.78 31.99
C ARG A 458 14.82 -17.82 31.50
N ILE A 459 15.61 -18.37 32.42
CA ILE A 459 16.58 -19.45 32.21
C ILE A 459 15.96 -20.73 32.80
N THR A 460 15.75 -21.72 31.95
CA THR A 460 15.24 -23.05 32.34
C THR A 460 16.39 -24.04 32.55
N GLU A 461 16.10 -25.24 33.05
CA GLU A 461 17.09 -26.33 33.07
C GLU A 461 17.55 -26.73 31.66
N ALA A 462 16.71 -26.54 30.62
CA ALA A 462 17.10 -26.76 29.22
C ALA A 462 18.09 -25.70 28.72
N ASP A 463 18.04 -24.47 29.27
CA ASP A 463 19.04 -23.44 28.98
C ASP A 463 20.38 -23.75 29.66
N LYS A 464 20.34 -24.10 30.97
CA LYS A 464 21.55 -24.47 31.73
C LYS A 464 22.30 -25.64 31.12
N ASN A 465 21.57 -26.63 30.63
CA ASN A 465 22.13 -27.85 30.03
C ASN A 465 22.32 -27.74 28.51
N ASN A 466 22.03 -26.58 27.90
CA ASN A 466 22.06 -26.34 26.46
C ASN A 466 21.30 -27.41 25.63
N ASP A 467 20.16 -27.88 26.15
CA ASP A 467 19.38 -28.99 25.57
C ASP A 467 18.73 -28.60 24.24
N ARG A 468 19.47 -28.80 23.15
CA ARG A 468 19.04 -28.56 21.77
C ARG A 468 17.84 -29.42 21.32
N ARG A 469 17.36 -30.41 22.08
CA ARG A 469 16.12 -31.15 21.75
C ARG A 469 14.87 -30.57 22.43
N SER A 470 15.01 -29.72 23.45
CA SER A 470 13.89 -29.13 24.19
C SER A 470 13.45 -27.76 23.67
N LEU A 471 12.16 -27.64 23.35
CA LEU A 471 11.50 -26.36 23.05
C LEU A 471 11.44 -25.38 24.24
N GLN A 472 11.91 -25.79 25.43
CA GLN A 472 11.96 -24.94 26.61
C GLN A 472 13.25 -24.11 26.75
N ARG A 473 14.26 -24.33 25.90
CA ARG A 473 15.44 -23.43 25.77
C ARG A 473 15.07 -22.11 25.10
N ALA A 474 15.91 -21.09 25.28
CA ALA A 474 15.92 -19.79 24.60
C ALA A 474 14.52 -19.15 24.47
N LEU A 475 13.81 -19.02 25.60
CA LEU A 475 12.39 -18.63 25.61
C LEU A 475 12.11 -17.23 25.05
N ASP A 476 13.09 -16.33 25.06
CA ASP A 476 13.03 -14.97 24.53
C ASP A 476 13.40 -14.88 23.04
N ARG A 477 13.85 -15.98 22.43
CA ARG A 477 14.25 -16.08 21.02
C ARG A 477 13.31 -16.99 20.23
N ARG A 478 13.32 -16.84 18.90
CA ARG A 478 12.78 -17.85 17.97
C ARG A 478 13.70 -19.08 17.98
N LEU A 479 13.12 -20.28 17.92
CA LEU A 479 13.84 -21.53 17.61
C LEU A 479 13.33 -22.14 16.32
N TYR A 480 14.22 -22.77 15.54
CA TYR A 480 13.90 -23.43 14.28
C TYR A 480 14.23 -24.92 14.37
N LEU A 481 13.39 -25.78 13.80
CA LEU A 481 13.63 -27.22 13.74
C LEU A 481 14.54 -27.57 12.56
N LEU A 482 15.66 -28.22 12.86
CA LEU A 482 16.51 -28.93 11.89
C LEU A 482 16.48 -30.43 12.17
N LEU A 483 16.59 -31.21 11.10
CA LEU A 483 16.66 -32.67 11.09
C LEU A 483 18.03 -33.10 10.55
N PHE A 484 18.52 -34.26 10.99
CA PHE A 484 19.67 -34.94 10.43
C PHE A 484 19.20 -36.20 9.69
N GLY A 485 19.65 -36.38 8.45
CA GLY A 485 19.25 -37.50 7.60
C GLY A 485 19.47 -37.21 6.10
N ASP A 486 18.87 -38.05 5.25
CA ASP A 486 18.94 -37.92 3.79
C ASP A 486 18.15 -36.70 3.29
N ALA A 487 18.87 -35.61 2.97
CA ALA A 487 18.30 -34.42 2.35
C ALA A 487 18.38 -34.49 0.81
N TYR A 488 17.36 -33.98 0.11
CA TYR A 488 17.37 -34.00 -1.35
C TYR A 488 18.42 -33.02 -1.89
N GLY A 489 19.29 -33.52 -2.77
CA GLY A 489 20.43 -32.77 -3.30
C GLY A 489 21.69 -32.76 -2.41
N ALA A 490 21.77 -33.58 -1.36
CA ALA A 490 22.98 -33.72 -0.57
C ALA A 490 24.16 -34.32 -1.38
N PRO A 491 25.39 -33.81 -1.24
CA PRO A 491 26.56 -34.40 -1.88
C PRO A 491 26.90 -35.80 -1.31
N SER A 492 27.06 -36.79 -2.19
CA SER A 492 27.64 -38.11 -1.90
C SER A 492 26.91 -39.02 -0.89
N GLY A 493 25.57 -38.94 -0.78
CA GLY A 493 24.78 -39.98 -0.06
C GLY A 493 25.14 -40.12 1.42
N LYS A 494 25.39 -39.00 2.09
CA LYS A 494 25.65 -38.92 3.53
C LYS A 494 24.54 -38.08 4.17
N PRO A 495 24.11 -38.43 5.40
CA PRO A 495 23.15 -37.60 6.10
C PRO A 495 23.73 -36.21 6.40
N VAL A 496 22.89 -35.19 6.26
CA VAL A 496 23.22 -33.77 6.47
C VAL A 496 22.14 -33.11 7.32
N TRP A 497 22.41 -31.89 7.80
CA TRP A 497 21.38 -31.10 8.47
C TRP A 497 20.48 -30.41 7.44
N HIS A 498 19.16 -30.50 7.61
CA HIS A 498 18.17 -29.93 6.71
C HIS A 498 16.88 -29.51 7.45
N PHE A 499 16.03 -28.75 6.78
CA PHE A 499 14.66 -28.48 7.25
C PHE A 499 13.73 -29.63 6.85
N PRO A 500 12.59 -29.85 7.55
CA PRO A 500 11.54 -30.76 7.10
C PRO A 500 11.15 -30.48 5.65
N GLU A 501 11.30 -31.48 4.77
CA GLU A 501 11.10 -31.30 3.33
C GLU A 501 10.56 -32.54 2.61
N LYS A 502 10.03 -32.33 1.40
CA LYS A 502 9.51 -33.38 0.52
C LYS A 502 9.60 -32.95 -0.95
N VAL A 503 9.82 -33.91 -1.85
CA VAL A 503 9.68 -33.69 -3.30
C VAL A 503 8.20 -33.52 -3.66
N TYR A 504 7.92 -32.58 -4.56
CA TYR A 504 6.59 -32.33 -5.10
C TYR A 504 6.29 -33.32 -6.23
N GLU A 505 5.37 -34.26 -5.97
CA GLU A 505 5.06 -35.36 -6.90
C GLU A 505 3.59 -35.37 -7.32
N SER A 506 2.66 -35.22 -6.36
CA SER A 506 1.23 -35.50 -6.61
C SER A 506 0.24 -34.69 -5.78
N GLU A 507 0.70 -33.80 -4.89
CA GLU A 507 -0.18 -32.92 -4.12
C GLU A 507 -0.77 -31.79 -4.97
N ASP A 508 -2.05 -31.45 -4.78
CA ASP A 508 -2.74 -30.39 -5.55
C ASP A 508 -2.04 -29.02 -5.53
N THR A 509 -1.18 -28.76 -4.52
CA THR A 509 -0.37 -27.54 -4.44
C THR A 509 0.96 -27.79 -3.73
N MET A 510 1.99 -27.02 -4.09
CA MET A 510 3.27 -26.98 -3.37
C MET A 510 3.11 -26.71 -1.86
N ARG A 511 2.07 -25.94 -1.49
CA ARG A 511 1.72 -25.64 -0.10
C ARG A 511 1.19 -26.86 0.65
N LYS A 512 0.42 -27.75 0.01
CA LYS A 512 0.01 -29.05 0.57
C LYS A 512 1.20 -30.04 0.66
N CYS A 513 2.15 -29.97 -0.27
CA CYS A 513 3.38 -30.75 -0.18
C CYS A 513 4.24 -30.34 1.04
N ALA A 514 4.40 -29.04 1.29
CA ALA A 514 5.01 -28.51 2.52
C ALA A 514 4.27 -28.96 3.79
N GLU A 515 2.95 -29.04 3.73
CA GLU A 515 2.10 -29.56 4.82
C GLU A 515 2.35 -31.06 5.05
N SER A 516 2.46 -31.86 3.98
CA SER A 516 2.81 -33.29 4.03
C SER A 516 4.23 -33.50 4.58
N ALA A 517 5.19 -32.67 4.21
CA ALA A 517 6.56 -32.70 4.72
C ALA A 517 6.58 -32.55 6.25
N LEU A 518 6.04 -31.44 6.77
CA LEU A 518 6.01 -31.18 8.20
C LEU A 518 5.18 -32.24 8.96
N LYS A 519 4.04 -32.67 8.40
CA LYS A 519 3.20 -33.71 9.02
C LYS A 519 3.91 -35.06 9.11
N SER A 520 4.75 -35.40 8.14
CA SER A 520 5.51 -36.67 8.17
C SER A 520 6.54 -36.75 9.29
N VAL A 521 6.94 -35.59 9.83
CA VAL A 521 7.94 -35.42 10.90
C VAL A 521 7.27 -35.26 12.27
N LEU A 522 6.19 -34.47 12.36
CA LEU A 522 5.48 -34.19 13.63
C LEU A 522 4.33 -35.16 13.93
N GLY A 523 3.88 -35.94 12.95
CA GLY A 523 2.69 -36.79 12.99
C GLY A 523 1.37 -36.02 12.86
N ASP A 524 1.23 -34.93 13.63
CA ASP A 524 0.06 -34.05 13.64
C ASP A 524 0.46 -32.57 13.50
N LEU A 525 -0.45 -31.78 12.91
CA LEU A 525 -0.31 -30.36 12.65
C LEU A 525 -1.32 -29.48 13.42
N SER A 526 -2.21 -30.05 14.23
CA SER A 526 -3.25 -29.33 15.01
C SER A 526 -2.74 -28.11 15.80
N ASN A 527 -1.47 -28.16 16.19
CA ASN A 527 -0.78 -27.18 17.01
C ASN A 527 0.22 -26.31 16.21
N THR A 528 0.09 -26.28 14.88
CA THR A 528 0.98 -25.54 13.97
C THR A 528 0.18 -24.63 13.05
N TYR A 529 0.76 -23.48 12.66
CA TYR A 529 0.14 -22.52 11.77
C TYR A 529 1.10 -22.09 10.66
N PHE A 530 0.73 -22.32 9.40
CA PHE A 530 1.47 -21.81 8.25
C PHE A 530 1.08 -20.36 7.93
N VAL A 531 2.09 -19.49 7.80
CA VAL A 531 1.89 -18.03 7.72
C VAL A 531 1.35 -17.56 6.34
N GLY A 532 1.32 -18.45 5.34
CA GLY A 532 0.77 -18.12 4.03
C GLY A 532 0.66 -19.33 3.09
N ASN A 533 0.06 -19.08 1.92
CA ASN A 533 -0.12 -20.08 0.87
C ASN A 533 1.00 -20.09 -0.19
N ALA A 534 1.84 -19.04 -0.22
CA ALA A 534 3.00 -18.93 -1.11
C ALA A 534 4.31 -19.20 -0.34
N PRO A 535 5.37 -19.68 -1.00
CA PRO A 535 6.70 -19.80 -0.40
C PRO A 535 7.31 -18.40 -0.15
N MET A 536 8.05 -18.25 0.95
CA MET A 536 8.72 -16.99 1.32
C MET A 536 9.98 -16.72 0.48
N ALA A 537 10.62 -17.79 0.02
CA ALA A 537 11.86 -17.76 -0.75
C ALA A 537 12.04 -19.07 -1.52
N HIS A 538 13.00 -19.10 -2.45
CA HIS A 538 13.46 -20.32 -3.11
C HIS A 538 14.96 -20.28 -3.34
N MET A 539 15.59 -21.45 -3.46
CA MET A 539 16.97 -21.61 -3.91
C MET A 539 17.04 -22.65 -5.03
N VAL A 540 17.98 -22.46 -5.95
CA VAL A 540 18.30 -23.43 -7.01
C VAL A 540 19.58 -24.15 -6.61
N ILE A 541 19.54 -25.48 -6.59
CA ILE A 541 20.68 -26.34 -6.25
C ILE A 541 21.14 -27.01 -7.54
N GLN A 542 22.40 -26.77 -7.91
CA GLN A 542 23.04 -27.41 -9.05
C GLN A 542 23.76 -28.69 -8.59
N PRO A 543 23.83 -29.75 -9.41
CA PRO A 543 24.62 -30.93 -9.11
C PRO A 543 26.11 -30.58 -8.94
N THR A 544 26.79 -31.27 -8.03
CA THR A 544 28.26 -31.27 -7.96
C THR A 544 28.86 -32.06 -9.13
N GLU A 545 30.12 -31.82 -9.47
CA GLU A 545 30.76 -32.38 -10.67
C GLU A 545 30.83 -33.93 -10.66
N ASP A 546 30.78 -34.55 -9.46
CA ASP A 546 30.68 -36.02 -9.28
C ASP A 546 29.29 -36.61 -9.60
N GLN A 547 28.24 -35.79 -9.82
CA GLN A 547 26.87 -36.22 -10.10
C GLN A 547 26.47 -35.99 -11.58
N SER A 548 27.32 -36.43 -12.50
CA SER A 548 27.10 -36.28 -13.95
C SER A 548 25.85 -37.04 -14.45
N GLY A 549 24.71 -36.35 -14.48
CA GLY A 549 23.41 -36.89 -14.90
C GLY A 549 22.21 -36.45 -14.04
N SER A 550 22.41 -35.75 -12.93
CA SER A 550 21.32 -35.25 -12.08
C SER A 550 20.70 -33.95 -12.61
N ASN A 551 19.37 -33.79 -12.47
CA ASN A 551 18.68 -32.54 -12.81
C ASN A 551 18.86 -31.48 -11.72
N SER A 552 18.81 -30.19 -12.08
CA SER A 552 18.82 -29.09 -11.11
C SER A 552 17.55 -29.10 -10.24
N LEU A 553 17.73 -28.96 -8.93
CA LEU A 553 16.66 -28.98 -7.94
C LEU A 553 16.22 -27.55 -7.59
N LYS A 554 14.92 -27.31 -7.40
CA LYS A 554 14.40 -26.02 -6.89
C LYS A 554 13.71 -26.23 -5.54
N ARG A 555 14.35 -25.76 -4.47
CA ARG A 555 13.84 -25.85 -3.08
C ARG A 555 13.10 -24.57 -2.73
N PHE A 556 11.81 -24.68 -2.39
CA PHE A 556 10.91 -23.60 -2.01
C PHE A 556 10.63 -23.64 -0.50
N PHE A 557 10.80 -22.50 0.17
CA PHE A 557 10.68 -22.41 1.64
C PHE A 557 9.31 -21.88 2.07
N PHE A 558 8.59 -22.66 2.87
CA PHE A 558 7.32 -22.26 3.50
C PHE A 558 7.52 -21.99 4.99
N LYS A 559 6.73 -21.08 5.55
CA LYS A 559 6.82 -20.72 6.97
C LYS A 559 5.72 -21.41 7.76
N SER A 560 6.09 -22.11 8.83
CA SER A 560 5.16 -22.67 9.82
C SER A 560 5.58 -22.28 11.24
N GLN A 561 4.62 -22.11 12.15
CA GLN A 561 4.81 -21.54 13.48
C GLN A 561 4.13 -22.40 14.55
N VAL A 562 4.72 -22.41 15.75
CA VAL A 562 4.06 -22.85 16.99
C VAL A 562 4.23 -21.79 18.09
N ILE A 563 3.12 -21.50 18.79
CA ILE A 563 3.00 -20.39 19.76
C ILE A 563 3.38 -20.84 21.19
N ALA A 564 3.32 -22.14 21.49
CA ALA A 564 3.47 -22.69 22.84
C ALA A 564 4.53 -23.80 22.96
N LYS A 565 4.85 -24.19 24.20
CA LYS A 565 5.78 -25.29 24.57
C LYS A 565 5.17 -26.69 24.33
N ASN A 566 4.64 -26.93 23.14
CA ASN A 566 4.01 -28.20 22.81
C ASN A 566 5.05 -29.32 22.68
N LYS A 567 4.72 -30.53 23.13
CA LYS A 567 5.54 -31.72 22.93
C LYS A 567 5.23 -32.31 21.56
N PHE A 568 6.22 -32.30 20.66
CA PHE A 568 6.14 -32.97 19.38
C PHE A 568 6.91 -34.29 19.45
N ASN A 569 6.29 -35.38 19.01
CA ASN A 569 6.96 -36.67 18.83
C ASN A 569 7.62 -36.67 17.46
N ILE A 570 8.78 -36.01 17.36
CA ILE A 570 9.54 -35.89 16.11
C ILE A 570 10.04 -37.27 15.69
N GLY A 571 9.70 -37.67 14.46
CA GLY A 571 10.08 -38.95 13.87
C GLY A 571 10.54 -38.80 12.41
N LYS A 572 10.98 -39.92 11.81
CA LYS A 572 11.59 -39.99 10.47
C LYS A 572 12.83 -39.08 10.28
N CYS A 573 13.70 -39.05 11.27
CA CYS A 573 15.04 -38.45 11.21
C CYS A 573 16.03 -39.30 12.02
N GLU A 574 17.32 -39.19 11.73
CA GLU A 574 18.38 -39.83 12.56
C GLU A 574 18.61 -39.03 13.85
N ASP A 575 18.59 -37.70 13.76
CA ASP A 575 18.58 -36.77 14.89
C ASP A 575 17.78 -35.49 14.55
N PHE A 576 17.49 -34.66 15.54
CA PHE A 576 16.89 -33.34 15.37
C PHE A 576 17.42 -32.33 16.40
N VAL A 577 17.44 -31.04 16.03
CA VAL A 577 17.79 -29.94 16.93
C VAL A 577 16.87 -28.73 16.75
N TRP A 578 16.70 -27.99 17.84
CA TRP A 578 16.02 -26.70 17.91
C TRP A 578 17.04 -25.59 18.13
N VAL A 579 17.35 -24.87 17.05
CA VAL A 579 18.44 -23.87 17.00
C VAL A 579 17.89 -22.45 16.97
N THR A 580 18.60 -21.50 17.57
CA THR A 580 18.33 -20.06 17.42
C THR A 580 18.75 -19.57 16.01
N LYS A 581 18.39 -18.33 15.62
CA LYS A 581 18.80 -17.79 14.30
C LYS A 581 20.33 -17.80 14.13
N ASP A 582 21.07 -17.49 15.20
CA ASP A 582 22.52 -17.39 15.17
C ASP A 582 23.14 -18.77 14.96
N GLU A 583 22.74 -19.75 15.78
CA GLU A 583 23.16 -21.16 15.67
C GLU A 583 22.79 -21.76 14.30
N LEU A 584 21.63 -21.40 13.72
CA LEU A 584 21.21 -21.90 12.41
C LEU A 584 22.22 -21.57 11.29
N MET A 585 22.93 -20.44 11.40
CA MET A 585 23.97 -20.07 10.42
C MET A 585 25.22 -20.95 10.55
N GLU A 586 25.52 -21.46 11.75
CA GLU A 586 26.63 -22.41 11.99
C GLU A 586 26.40 -23.74 11.23
N TYR A 587 25.14 -24.18 11.10
CA TYR A 587 24.75 -25.37 10.35
C TYR A 587 24.72 -25.15 8.83
N PHE A 588 24.64 -23.90 8.36
CA PHE A 588 24.54 -23.53 6.95
C PHE A 588 25.50 -22.37 6.56
N PRO A 589 26.82 -22.55 6.69
CA PRO A 589 27.79 -21.48 6.48
C PRO A 589 27.75 -20.92 5.06
N GLU A 590 27.67 -21.79 4.04
CA GLU A 590 27.60 -21.42 2.62
C GLU A 590 26.30 -20.68 2.25
N GLN A 591 25.21 -20.92 2.98
CA GLN A 591 23.89 -20.32 2.72
C GLN A 591 23.53 -19.22 3.73
N THR A 592 24.47 -18.79 4.58
CA THR A 592 24.24 -17.82 5.66
C THR A 592 23.69 -16.48 5.14
N GLU A 593 24.16 -15.97 3.99
CA GLU A 593 23.62 -14.73 3.41
C GLU A 593 22.15 -14.89 3.01
N PHE A 594 21.80 -16.03 2.40
CA PHE A 594 20.44 -16.36 1.99
C PHE A 594 19.51 -16.51 3.20
N PHE A 595 19.90 -17.32 4.19
CA PHE A 595 19.08 -17.52 5.39
C PHE A 595 18.99 -16.27 6.27
N SER A 596 20.03 -15.42 6.33
CA SER A 596 19.97 -14.15 7.05
C SER A 596 18.96 -13.18 6.42
N LYS A 597 18.87 -13.14 5.09
CA LYS A 597 17.86 -12.36 4.32
C LYS A 597 16.45 -12.96 4.38
N MET A 598 16.33 -14.30 4.33
CA MET A 598 15.05 -15.01 4.40
C MET A 598 14.40 -14.90 5.79
N ILE A 599 15.21 -15.03 6.84
CA ILE A 599 14.76 -15.04 8.24
C ILE A 599 14.85 -13.61 8.80
N ILE A 600 13.92 -12.75 8.39
CA ILE A 600 13.72 -11.43 9.01
C ILE A 600 13.30 -11.66 10.48
N SER A 601 13.99 -10.96 11.40
CA SER A 601 13.93 -11.16 12.86
C SER A 601 12.63 -10.68 13.51
#